data_AF-A0A7S3BCW3-F1
#
_entry.id   AF-A0A7S3BCW3-F1
#
_cell.length_a   1.000
_cell.length_b   1.000
_cell.length_c   1.000
_cell.angle_alpha   90.00
_cell.angle_beta   90.00
_cell.angle_gamma   90.00
#
_symmetry.space_group_name_H-M   'P 1'
#
loop_
_entity.id
_entity.type
_entity.pdbx_description
1 polymer ?
#
loop_
_entity_poly.entity_id
_entity_poly.type
_entity_poly.pdbx_seq_one_letter_code
_entity_poly.pdbx_strand_id
1 'polypeptide(L)'
;PNGVAVAIDCLTDKRTRTLAFLKKAFKDAGGQVVTSSEIMHMFTHRARIKVGRLAAEQRDSVTEAAIEAGADDLEEDDDEGGGDADRGASVTLYCSRASLP
;
A
#
# COMPACT_ATOMS: atom_id res chain seq x y z
N PRO A 1 -12.16 10.37 -13.73
CA PRO A 1 -12.94 9.51 -12.82
C PRO A 1 -13.37 8.21 -13.54
N ASN A 2 -12.86 7.05 -13.10
CA ASN A 2 -13.08 5.73 -13.75
C ASN A 2 -13.53 4.64 -12.74
N GLY A 3 -14.27 5.01 -11.69
CA GLY A 3 -14.70 4.05 -10.65
C GLY A 3 -13.59 3.63 -9.66
N VAL A 4 -12.52 4.41 -9.54
CA VAL A 4 -11.43 4.14 -8.59
C VAL A 4 -11.90 4.46 -7.17
N ALA A 5 -11.76 3.49 -6.26
CA ALA A 5 -12.02 3.68 -4.84
C ALA A 5 -10.83 4.40 -4.17
N VAL A 6 -11.14 5.37 -3.30
CA VAL A 6 -10.12 6.14 -2.57
C VAL A 6 -10.49 6.16 -1.09
N ALA A 7 -9.61 5.66 -0.24
CA ALA A 7 -9.71 5.79 1.21
C ALA A 7 -8.79 6.93 1.68
N ILE A 8 -9.30 7.81 2.55
CA ILE A 8 -8.54 8.94 3.09
C ILE A 8 -8.61 8.87 4.60
N ASP A 9 -7.45 8.61 5.22
CA ASP A 9 -7.27 8.82 6.65
C ASP A 9 -6.73 10.24 6.89
N CYS A 10 -7.30 10.96 7.86
CA CYS A 10 -6.93 12.34 8.11
C CYS A 10 -6.99 12.70 9.60
N LEU A 11 -5.94 13.37 10.08
CA LEU A 11 -5.91 13.98 11.39
C LEU A 11 -6.42 15.42 11.28
N THR A 12 -7.49 15.74 11.98
CA THR A 12 -8.13 17.06 11.93
C THR A 12 -8.68 17.46 13.28
N ASP A 13 -8.63 18.75 13.57
CA ASP A 13 -9.26 19.41 14.70
C ASP A 13 -10.79 19.55 14.52
N LYS A 14 -11.28 19.58 13.26
CA LYS A 14 -12.71 19.77 12.96
C LYS A 14 -13.18 18.95 11.76
N ARG A 15 -13.73 17.77 12.06
CA ARG A 15 -14.29 16.81 11.09
C ARG A 15 -15.24 17.44 10.06
N THR A 16 -16.17 18.30 10.48
CA THR A 16 -17.16 18.90 9.58
C THR A 16 -16.54 19.84 8.54
N ARG A 17 -15.47 20.54 8.89
CA ARG A 17 -14.74 21.43 7.98
C ARG A 17 -13.97 20.62 6.94
N THR A 18 -13.22 19.61 7.38
CA THR A 18 -12.46 18.72 6.48
C THR A 18 -13.40 17.98 5.53
N LEU A 19 -14.53 17.49 6.01
CA LEU A 19 -15.50 16.79 5.16
C LEU A 19 -16.13 17.70 4.10
N ALA A 20 -16.44 18.97 4.43
CA ALA A 20 -16.93 19.93 3.46
C ALA A 20 -15.89 20.26 2.38
N PHE A 21 -14.62 20.42 2.78
CA PHE A 21 -13.50 20.63 1.85
C PHE A 21 -13.31 19.44 0.91
N LEU A 22 -13.27 18.21 1.45
CA LEU A 22 -13.14 16.98 0.66
C LEU A 22 -14.31 16.84 -0.32
N LYS A 23 -15.56 17.04 0.14
CA LYS A 23 -16.73 17.00 -0.75
C LYS A 23 -16.62 17.98 -1.91
N LYS A 24 -16.13 19.19 -1.67
CA LYS A 24 -15.93 20.19 -2.71
C LYS A 24 -14.84 19.76 -3.70
N ALA A 25 -13.66 19.39 -3.19
CA ALA A 25 -12.52 18.98 -4.02
C ALA A 25 -12.86 17.77 -4.91
N PHE A 26 -13.53 16.75 -4.36
CA PHE A 26 -13.95 15.59 -5.14
C PHE A 26 -15.04 15.93 -6.15
N LYS A 27 -16.00 16.81 -5.80
CA LYS A 27 -17.04 17.25 -6.73
C LYS A 27 -16.45 18.00 -7.93
N ASP A 28 -15.49 18.89 -7.69
CA ASP A 28 -14.79 19.64 -8.74
C ASP A 28 -13.97 18.71 -9.67
N ALA A 29 -13.47 17.60 -9.13
CA ALA A 29 -12.76 16.55 -9.87
C ALA A 29 -13.67 15.48 -10.52
N GLY A 30 -15.00 15.61 -10.41
CA GLY A 30 -15.96 14.65 -10.99
C GLY A 30 -16.10 13.33 -10.22
N GLY A 31 -15.76 13.32 -8.92
CA GLY A 31 -15.95 12.21 -8.00
C GLY A 31 -16.98 12.50 -6.90
N GLN A 32 -17.21 11.52 -6.04
CA GLN A 32 -18.12 11.63 -4.90
C GLN A 32 -17.50 11.06 -3.62
N VAL A 33 -17.79 11.69 -2.48
CA VAL A 33 -17.42 11.17 -1.16
C VAL A 33 -18.59 10.32 -0.66
N VAL A 34 -18.39 9.01 -0.62
CA VAL A 34 -19.32 8.02 -0.08
C VAL A 34 -19.04 7.74 1.38
N THR A 35 -20.01 7.14 2.07
CA THR A 35 -19.83 6.77 3.48
C THR A 35 -18.82 5.64 3.63
N SER A 36 -18.00 5.70 4.68
CA SER A 36 -16.90 4.75 4.91
C SER A 36 -17.37 3.28 4.88
N SER A 37 -18.58 2.98 5.37
CA SER A 37 -19.09 1.60 5.42
C SER A 37 -19.24 0.92 4.05
N GLU A 38 -19.49 1.69 2.98
CA GLU A 38 -19.73 1.11 1.65
C GLU A 38 -18.46 0.69 0.92
N ILE A 39 -17.32 1.33 1.21
CA ILE A 39 -16.06 1.11 0.49
C ILE A 39 -14.98 0.43 1.33
N MET A 40 -15.11 0.43 2.66
CA MET A 40 -14.06 -0.10 3.54
C MET A 40 -13.83 -1.61 3.38
N HIS A 41 -14.80 -2.37 2.86
CA HIS A 41 -14.59 -3.79 2.56
C HIS A 41 -13.62 -4.03 1.38
N MET A 42 -13.37 -3.00 0.54
CA MET A 42 -12.39 -3.08 -0.55
C MET A 42 -10.95 -2.84 -0.07
N PHE A 43 -10.76 -2.36 1.16
CA PHE A 43 -9.46 -2.01 1.70
C PHE A 43 -9.13 -2.87 2.91
N THR A 44 -8.01 -3.59 2.84
CA THR A 44 -7.48 -4.35 3.97
C THR A 44 -6.26 -3.63 4.53
N HIS A 45 -6.26 -3.35 5.82
CA HIS A 45 -5.09 -2.78 6.49
C HIS A 45 -3.99 -3.85 6.62
N ARG A 46 -2.97 -3.75 5.76
CA ARG A 46 -1.77 -4.60 5.78
C ARG A 46 -0.55 -3.74 6.08
N ALA A 47 0.41 -4.28 6.81
CA ALA A 47 1.74 -3.70 6.91
C ALA A 47 2.52 -4.06 5.64
N ARG A 48 3.37 -3.11 5.21
CA ARG A 48 4.21 -3.25 4.02
C ARG A 48 5.65 -2.98 4.41
N ILE A 49 6.54 -3.94 4.17
CA ILE A 49 7.97 -3.85 4.45
C ILE A 49 8.70 -3.96 3.12
N LYS A 50 9.36 -2.87 2.71
CA LYS A 50 10.18 -2.87 1.49
C LYS A 50 11.64 -3.09 1.87
N VAL A 51 12.20 -4.20 1.41
CA VAL A 51 13.62 -4.51 1.51
C VAL A 51 14.30 -3.94 0.27
N GLY A 52 15.47 -3.32 0.46
CA GLY A 52 16.24 -2.69 -0.61
C GLY A 52 16.75 -3.68 -1.66
N ARG A 53 17.66 -3.23 -2.52
CA ARG A 53 18.22 -4.09 -3.58
C ARG A 53 19.00 -5.25 -2.96
N LEU A 54 18.59 -6.47 -3.29
CA LEU A 54 19.20 -7.71 -2.83
C LEU A 54 19.92 -8.40 -3.99
N ALA A 55 21.06 -9.03 -3.71
CA ALA A 55 21.67 -9.99 -4.63
C ALA A 55 20.75 -11.23 -4.79
N ALA A 56 20.90 -11.97 -5.88
CA ALA A 56 20.05 -13.13 -6.17
C ALA A 56 19.96 -14.12 -5.01
N GLU A 57 21.10 -14.46 -4.41
CA GLU A 57 21.22 -15.37 -3.27
C GLU A 57 20.55 -14.85 -1.98
N GLN A 58 20.51 -13.52 -1.82
CA GLN A 58 19.90 -12.89 -0.65
C GLN A 58 18.37 -12.83 -0.77
N ARG A 59 17.83 -12.81 -2.00
CA ARG A 59 16.39 -12.79 -2.23
C ARG A 59 15.75 -14.07 -1.74
N ASP A 60 16.28 -15.23 -2.14
CA ASP A 60 15.74 -16.53 -1.73
C ASP A 60 15.70 -16.66 -0.20
N SER A 61 16.79 -16.27 0.48
CA SER A 61 16.85 -16.28 1.94
C SER A 61 15.88 -15.31 2.61
N VAL A 62 15.69 -14.11 2.04
CA VAL A 62 14.71 -13.12 2.57
C VAL A 62 13.28 -13.59 2.35
N THR A 63 12.98 -14.21 1.21
CA THR A 63 11.68 -14.78 0.90
C THR A 63 11.33 -15.91 1.86
N GLU A 64 12.25 -16.85 2.10
CA GLU A 64 12.06 -17.93 3.07
C GLU A 64 11.85 -17.40 4.49
N ALA A 65 12.70 -16.46 4.94
CA ALA A 65 12.56 -15.86 6.26
C ALA A 65 11.24 -15.08 6.43
N ALA A 66 10.74 -14.45 5.36
CA ALA A 66 9.48 -13.72 5.40
C ALA A 66 8.27 -14.66 5.52
N ILE A 67 8.30 -15.80 4.83
CA ILE A 67 7.26 -16.84 4.95
C ILE A 67 7.25 -17.37 6.38
N GLU A 68 8.41 -17.67 6.95
CA GLU A 68 8.52 -18.12 8.35
C GLU A 68 8.03 -17.08 9.36
N ALA A 69 8.25 -15.79 9.07
CA ALA A 69 7.78 -14.67 9.88
C ALA A 69 6.27 -14.37 9.74
N GLY A 70 5.54 -15.09 8.87
CA GLY A 70 4.10 -14.90 8.67
C GLY A 70 3.75 -13.79 7.69
N ALA A 71 4.58 -13.55 6.67
CA ALA A 71 4.19 -12.73 5.52
C ALA A 71 3.04 -13.41 4.76
N ASP A 72 2.01 -12.62 4.43
CA ASP A 72 0.84 -13.09 3.68
C ASP A 72 1.03 -12.96 2.17
N ASP A 73 1.92 -12.06 1.74
CA ASP A 73 2.15 -11.76 0.33
C ASP A 73 3.57 -11.21 0.12
N LEU A 74 4.12 -11.41 -1.08
CA LEU A 74 5.45 -10.97 -1.48
C LEU A 74 5.42 -10.52 -2.94
N GLU A 75 5.90 -9.31 -3.19
CA GLU A 75 6.07 -8.73 -4.52
C GLU A 75 7.55 -8.47 -4.78
N GLU A 76 8.07 -9.02 -5.88
CA GLU A 76 9.39 -8.68 -6.39
C GLU A 76 9.26 -7.49 -7.36
N ASP A 77 9.87 -6.38 -6.98
CA ASP A 77 9.97 -5.18 -7.81
C ASP A 77 11.30 -5.24 -8.57
N ASP A 78 11.21 -5.60 -9.84
CA ASP A 78 12.24 -5.27 -10.81
C ASP A 78 12.08 -3.77 -11.13
N ASP A 79 12.95 -2.92 -10.58
CA ASP A 79 12.97 -1.48 -10.90
C ASP A 79 13.14 -1.31 -12.44
N GLU A 80 12.03 -1.24 -13.19
CA GLU A 80 11.99 -0.92 -14.64
C GLU A 80 12.26 0.57 -14.91
N GLY A 81 13.26 1.14 -14.23
CA GLY A 81 13.55 2.57 -14.19
C GLY A 81 15.03 2.87 -14.38
N GLY A 82 15.56 2.63 -15.58
CA GLY A 82 16.85 3.17 -16.04
C GLY A 82 17.98 2.14 -16.08
N GLY A 83 18.48 1.91 -17.30
CA GLY A 83 19.42 0.85 -17.65
C GLY A 83 20.68 0.79 -16.79
N ASP A 84 20.77 -0.27 -15.99
CA ASP A 84 22.03 -0.91 -15.61
C ASP A 84 21.68 -2.32 -15.10
N ALA A 85 22.12 -3.36 -15.81
CA ALA A 85 21.69 -4.76 -15.59
C ALA A 85 22.29 -5.41 -14.32
N ASP A 86 23.00 -4.65 -13.50
CA ASP A 86 23.77 -5.12 -12.33
C ASP A 86 23.14 -4.72 -10.98
N ARG A 87 21.92 -4.17 -11.02
CA ARG A 87 21.37 -3.42 -9.89
C ARG A 87 20.19 -4.21 -9.31
N GLY A 88 20.49 -5.09 -8.35
CA GLY A 88 19.58 -6.09 -7.76
C GLY A 88 18.12 -5.66 -7.52
N ALA A 89 17.20 -6.63 -7.56
CA ALA A 89 15.77 -6.42 -7.39
C ALA A 89 15.42 -6.09 -5.93
N SER A 90 14.34 -5.34 -5.73
CA SER A 90 13.80 -5.06 -4.39
C SER A 90 12.63 -5.97 -4.09
N VAL A 91 12.45 -6.33 -2.83
CA VAL A 91 11.37 -7.24 -2.40
C VAL A 91 10.46 -6.49 -1.44
N THR A 92 9.16 -6.49 -1.72
CA THR A 92 8.13 -5.90 -0.89
C THR A 92 7.30 -7.00 -0.26
N LEU A 93 7.26 -7.02 1.07
CA LEU A 93 6.52 -7.99 1.87
C LEU A 93 5.25 -7.35 2.42
N TYR A 94 4.15 -8.09 2.39
CA TYR A 94 2.91 -7.70 3.05
C TYR A 94 2.56 -8.66 4.16
N CYS A 95 2.20 -8.13 5.32
CA CYS A 95 1.70 -8.91 6.43
C CYS A 95 0.42 -8.29 7.01
N SER A 96 -0.52 -9.14 7.39
CA SER A 96 -1.71 -8.74 8.10
C SER A 96 -1.33 -8.33 9.51
N ARG A 97 -2.10 -7.38 10.07
CA ARG A 97 -1.87 -6.86 11.41
C ARG A 97 -1.84 -7.93 12.50
N ALA A 98 -2.44 -9.10 12.26
CA ALA A 98 -2.46 -10.23 13.19
C ALA A 98 -1.11 -10.97 13.27
N SER A 99 -0.27 -10.87 12.24
CA SER A 99 0.99 -11.60 12.11
C SER A 99 2.21 -10.81 12.60
N LEU A 100 2.04 -9.54 12.99
CA LEU A 100 3.10 -8.75 13.63
C LEU A 100 3.08 -9.00 15.14
N PRO A 101 4.21 -9.40 15.77
CA PRO A 101 4.31 -9.58 17.21
C PRO A 101 4.11 -8.29 18.01
#